data_AF-A0A8T4VZA0-F1
#
_entry.id   AF-A0A8T4VZA0-F1
#
_cell.length_a   1.000
_cell.length_b   1.000
_cell.length_c   1.000
_cell.angle_alpha   90.00
_cell.angle_beta   90.00
_cell.angle_gamma   90.00
#
_symmetry.space_group_name_H-M   'P 1'
#
loop_
_entity.id
_entity.type
_entity.pdbx_description
1 polymer ?
#
loop_
_entity_poly.entity_id
_entity_poly.type
_entity_poly.pdbx_seq_one_letter_code
_entity_poly.pdbx_strand_id
1 'polypeptide(L)'
;SDIHKYYNDYFLHNKTYQWRRGVFHWAVFVNEITPRGFAFSGDTPPYWGYIPGTNGFIVASRLMEDKNSSWKFKDKPLEYFYGSVIMHEMGHNFGLRNGNPKGCDNFFAKYPWQIQFWMYRTYYSIMNYQYTYYHFDYSDGSHGWNDFDDWSAIDLSYFEKPE
;
A
#
# COMPACT_ATOMS: atom_id res chain seq x y z
N SER A 1 16.74 8.86 -3.00
CA SER A 1 16.84 8.95 -4.46
C SER A 1 17.75 7.85 -5.05
N ASP A 2 17.68 6.61 -4.55
CA ASP A 2 18.45 5.47 -5.10
C ASP A 2 17.58 4.34 -5.65
N ILE A 3 16.31 4.24 -5.22
CA ILE A 3 15.43 3.11 -5.57
C ILE A 3 15.10 3.03 -7.06
N HIS A 4 14.93 4.17 -7.75
CA HIS A 4 14.69 4.20 -9.20
C HIS A 4 15.90 3.72 -9.98
N LYS A 5 17.11 4.00 -9.48
CA LYS A 5 18.33 3.47 -10.07
C LYS A 5 18.35 1.95 -9.91
N TYR A 6 18.03 1.42 -8.73
CA TYR A 6 17.93 -0.03 -8.55
C TYR A 6 16.85 -0.68 -9.43
N TYR A 7 15.69 -0.03 -9.57
CA TYR A 7 14.62 -0.48 -10.48
C TYR A 7 15.10 -0.52 -11.94
N ASN A 8 15.72 0.56 -12.42
CA ASN A 8 16.19 0.64 -13.79
C ASN A 8 17.37 -0.30 -14.06
N ASP A 9 18.36 -0.34 -13.16
CA ASP A 9 19.60 -1.10 -13.34
C ASP A 9 19.38 -2.61 -13.18
N TYR A 10 18.58 -3.04 -12.20
CA TYR A 10 18.46 -4.45 -11.83
C TYR A 10 17.12 -5.08 -12.22
N PHE A 11 16.02 -4.34 -12.22
CA PHE A 11 14.73 -4.92 -12.61
C PHE A 11 14.51 -4.78 -14.12
N LEU A 12 14.60 -3.56 -14.67
CA LEU A 12 14.45 -3.28 -16.10
C LEU A 12 15.73 -3.49 -16.93
N HIS A 13 16.88 -3.68 -16.28
CA HIS A 13 18.19 -3.88 -16.91
C HIS A 13 18.51 -2.82 -17.96
N ASN A 14 18.52 -1.54 -17.58
CA ASN A 14 18.80 -0.42 -18.49
C ASN A 14 17.95 -0.45 -19.77
N LYS A 15 16.66 -0.72 -19.61
CA LYS A 15 15.65 -0.83 -20.68
C LYS A 15 15.71 -2.10 -21.54
N THR A 16 16.59 -3.06 -21.25
CA THR A 16 16.58 -4.36 -21.94
C THR A 16 15.29 -5.15 -21.66
N TYR A 17 14.69 -5.01 -20.47
CA TYR A 17 13.49 -5.75 -20.06
C TYR A 17 12.30 -4.84 -19.72
N GLN A 18 12.03 -3.84 -20.56
CA GLN A 18 10.89 -2.92 -20.39
C GLN A 18 9.54 -3.63 -20.26
N TRP A 19 9.37 -4.77 -20.94
CA TRP A 19 8.15 -5.59 -20.86
C TRP A 19 7.82 -6.05 -19.43
N ARG A 20 8.82 -6.16 -18.53
CA ARG A 20 8.59 -6.55 -17.13
C ARG A 20 7.70 -5.57 -16.38
N ARG A 21 7.71 -4.30 -16.79
CA ARG A 21 6.84 -3.27 -16.22
C ARG A 21 5.35 -3.59 -16.46
N GLY A 22 5.01 -4.31 -17.53
CA GLY A 22 3.64 -4.71 -17.85
C GLY A 22 3.15 -5.98 -17.13
N VAL A 23 4.05 -6.70 -16.43
CA VAL A 23 3.77 -8.07 -15.96
C VAL A 23 4.03 -8.23 -14.47
N PHE A 24 5.06 -7.58 -13.92
CA PHE A 24 5.44 -7.74 -12.53
C PHE A 24 5.40 -6.41 -11.79
N HIS A 25 5.04 -6.48 -10.51
CA HIS A 25 5.24 -5.42 -9.54
C HIS A 25 6.56 -5.66 -8.78
N TRP A 26 7.39 -4.64 -8.66
CA TRP A 26 8.69 -4.76 -8.02
C TRP A 26 8.64 -4.34 -6.55
N ALA A 27 8.88 -5.29 -5.65
CA ALA A 27 8.91 -5.04 -4.21
C ALA A 27 10.36 -5.04 -3.69
N VAL A 28 10.68 -4.10 -2.81
CA VAL A 28 11.96 -4.06 -2.10
C VAL A 28 11.73 -4.13 -0.60
N PHE A 29 12.35 -5.11 0.05
CA PHE A 29 12.32 -5.25 1.50
C PHE A 29 13.61 -4.68 2.08
N VAL A 30 13.48 -3.74 3.00
CA VAL A 30 14.59 -3.12 3.71
C VAL A 30 14.38 -3.26 5.21
N ASN A 31 15.46 -3.29 5.99
CA ASN A 31 15.34 -3.41 7.44
C ASN A 31 14.54 -2.24 8.02
N GLU A 32 14.94 -1.00 7.70
CA GLU A 32 14.28 0.21 8.17
C GLU A 32 14.33 1.31 7.11
N ILE A 33 13.22 2.05 6.95
CA ILE A 33 13.09 3.20 6.06
C ILE A 33 11.99 4.13 6.58
N THR A 34 12.07 5.42 6.24
CA THR A 34 11.03 6.41 6.50
C THR A 34 10.59 7.05 5.17
N PRO A 35 9.30 7.02 4.80
CA PRO A 35 8.20 6.32 5.47
C PRO A 35 8.35 4.79 5.42
N ARG A 36 7.67 4.07 6.33
CA ARG A 36 7.88 2.62 6.59
C ARG A 36 7.23 1.66 5.56
N GLY A 37 6.48 2.23 4.63
CA GLY A 37 5.83 1.60 3.49
C GLY A 37 5.63 2.71 2.46
N PHE A 38 5.98 2.44 1.21
CA PHE A 38 5.89 3.43 0.15
C PHE A 38 5.88 2.81 -1.25
N ALA A 39 4.76 2.94 -1.94
CA ALA A 39 4.67 2.72 -3.37
C ALA A 39 5.39 3.85 -4.15
N PHE A 40 6.07 3.55 -5.26
CA PHE A 40 6.74 4.56 -6.09
C PHE A 40 6.55 4.31 -7.58
N SER A 41 6.49 5.41 -8.33
CA SER A 41 6.43 5.41 -9.79
C SER A 41 7.81 5.44 -10.42
N GLY A 42 7.93 4.84 -11.60
CA GLY A 42 9.22 4.71 -12.28
C GLY A 42 9.88 6.06 -12.59
N ASP A 43 9.10 7.08 -12.92
CA ASP A 43 9.56 8.30 -13.59
C ASP A 43 9.45 9.60 -12.73
N THR A 44 8.84 9.53 -11.53
CA THR A 44 8.71 10.66 -10.57
C THR A 44 9.48 10.46 -9.27
N PRO A 45 9.80 11.55 -8.53
CA PRO A 45 10.45 11.46 -7.25
C PRO A 45 9.68 10.58 -6.23
N PRO A 46 10.39 9.77 -5.43
CA PRO A 46 9.81 8.81 -4.48
C PRO A 46 9.25 9.48 -3.22
N TYR A 47 8.78 10.72 -3.32
CA TYR A 47 8.10 11.44 -2.25
C TYR A 47 6.59 11.59 -2.51
N TRP A 48 6.12 11.20 -3.70
CA TRP A 48 4.72 11.38 -4.13
C TRP A 48 4.01 10.10 -4.60
N GLY A 49 4.64 8.93 -4.43
CA GLY A 49 4.26 7.51 -4.55
C GLY A 49 2.88 7.00 -5.01
N TYR A 50 1.88 7.85 -4.94
CA TYR A 50 0.49 7.64 -5.31
C TYR A 50 0.15 8.23 -6.70
N ILE A 51 1.12 8.43 -7.58
CA ILE A 51 0.85 8.93 -8.93
C ILE A 51 0.59 7.78 -9.92
N PRO A 52 -0.03 8.03 -11.09
CA PRO A 52 -0.09 7.01 -12.15
C PRO A 52 1.33 6.58 -12.55
N GLY A 53 1.51 5.32 -12.94
CA GLY A 53 2.84 4.79 -13.27
C GLY A 53 3.57 4.04 -12.13
N THR A 54 3.00 4.03 -10.92
CA THR A 54 3.50 3.28 -9.76
C THR A 54 3.48 1.77 -9.98
N ASN A 55 4.65 1.17 -10.22
CA ASN A 55 4.80 -0.27 -10.44
C ASN A 55 5.73 -0.96 -9.42
N GLY A 56 5.98 -0.32 -8.29
CA GLY A 56 6.81 -0.90 -7.25
C GLY A 56 6.57 -0.26 -5.91
N PHE A 57 7.03 -0.94 -4.86
CA PHE A 57 6.88 -0.47 -3.50
C PHE A 57 8.01 -0.96 -2.60
N ILE A 58 8.21 -0.28 -1.49
CA ILE A 58 9.21 -0.60 -0.48
C ILE A 58 8.50 -0.97 0.82
N VAL A 59 8.99 -2.01 1.49
CA VAL A 59 8.47 -2.48 2.79
C VAL A 59 9.59 -2.45 3.82
N ALA A 60 9.32 -1.82 4.99
CA ALA A 60 10.20 -1.92 6.15
C ALA A 60 9.94 -3.20 6.96
N SER A 61 10.85 -4.15 6.89
CA SER A 61 10.78 -5.43 7.60
C SER A 61 10.70 -5.29 9.13
N ARG A 62 11.46 -4.34 9.71
CA ARG A 62 11.45 -4.11 11.17
C ARG A 62 10.07 -3.73 11.70
N LEU A 63 9.30 -2.97 10.93
CA LEU A 63 7.93 -2.60 11.31
C LEU A 63 7.02 -3.83 11.41
N MET A 64 7.16 -4.79 10.49
CA MET A 64 6.36 -6.01 10.49
C MET A 64 6.67 -6.85 11.73
N GLU A 65 7.96 -7.03 12.04
CA GLU A 65 8.43 -7.76 13.23
C GLU A 65 7.97 -7.11 14.54
N ASP A 66 8.06 -5.78 14.64
CA ASP A 66 7.59 -5.04 15.81
C ASP A 66 6.08 -5.12 16.00
N LYS A 67 5.33 -5.09 14.89
CA LYS A 67 3.88 -5.25 14.92
C LYS A 67 3.48 -6.67 15.32
N ASN A 68 4.14 -7.67 14.77
CA ASN A 68 3.92 -9.08 15.10
C ASN A 68 4.26 -9.39 16.57
N SER A 69 5.30 -8.75 17.10
CA SER A 69 5.68 -8.88 18.53
C SER A 69 4.68 -8.23 19.49
N SER A 70 3.70 -7.48 19.00
CA SER A 70 2.69 -6.84 19.84
C SER A 70 1.74 -7.87 20.44
N TRP A 71 1.37 -7.66 21.71
CA TRP A 71 0.38 -8.49 22.38
C TRP A 71 -0.99 -8.53 21.68
N LYS A 72 -1.29 -7.55 20.83
CA LYS A 72 -2.55 -7.41 20.09
C LYS A 72 -2.74 -8.43 18.96
N PHE A 73 -1.67 -9.08 18.52
CA PHE A 73 -1.67 -9.92 17.32
C PHE A 73 -1.01 -11.29 17.52
N LYS A 74 -1.07 -11.83 18.74
CA LYS A 74 -0.46 -13.13 19.08
C LYS A 74 -1.00 -14.30 18.25
N ASP A 75 -2.18 -14.15 17.67
CA ASP A 75 -2.86 -15.12 16.80
C ASP A 75 -2.43 -15.03 15.33
N LYS A 76 -1.69 -13.97 14.94
CA LYS A 76 -1.32 -13.73 13.54
C LYS A 76 0.16 -14.06 13.32
N PRO A 77 0.49 -14.87 12.31
CA PRO A 77 1.87 -15.17 11.98
C PRO A 77 2.53 -13.96 11.29
N LEU A 78 3.87 -13.92 11.25
CA LEU A 78 4.61 -12.77 10.71
C LEU A 78 4.27 -12.52 9.22
N GLU A 79 4.02 -13.58 8.47
CA GLU A 79 3.64 -13.59 7.07
C GLU A 79 2.33 -12.81 6.84
N TYR A 80 1.42 -12.80 7.81
CA TYR A 80 0.20 -12.00 7.74
C TYR A 80 0.53 -10.51 7.63
N PHE A 81 1.52 -10.03 8.38
CA PHE A 81 1.92 -8.61 8.35
C PHE A 81 2.57 -8.25 7.02
N TYR A 82 3.45 -9.10 6.53
CA TYR A 82 4.06 -8.93 5.21
C TYR A 82 3.01 -8.94 4.10
N GLY A 83 2.11 -9.92 4.08
CA GLY A 83 1.02 -9.96 3.11
C GLY A 83 0.13 -8.72 3.22
N SER A 84 -0.13 -8.25 4.44
CA SER A 84 -1.01 -7.10 4.67
C SER A 84 -0.41 -5.82 4.09
N VAL A 85 0.86 -5.56 4.36
CA VAL A 85 1.53 -4.37 3.82
C VAL A 85 1.73 -4.49 2.31
N ILE A 86 2.04 -5.68 1.78
CA ILE A 86 2.11 -5.89 0.32
C ILE A 86 0.78 -5.56 -0.34
N MET A 87 -0.33 -6.10 0.17
CA MET A 87 -1.66 -5.85 -0.39
C MET A 87 -2.06 -4.37 -0.25
N HIS A 88 -1.72 -3.72 0.86
CA HIS A 88 -1.92 -2.29 1.04
C HIS A 88 -1.16 -1.46 -0.02
N GLU A 89 0.15 -1.68 -0.17
CA GLU A 89 0.97 -0.97 -1.17
C GLU A 89 0.54 -1.29 -2.61
N MET A 90 0.06 -2.51 -2.88
CA MET A 90 -0.54 -2.87 -4.17
C MET A 90 -1.80 -2.06 -4.47
N GLY A 91 -2.62 -1.73 -3.46
CA GLY A 91 -3.77 -0.84 -3.64
C GLY A 91 -3.35 0.51 -4.21
N HIS A 92 -2.19 1.02 -3.80
CA HIS A 92 -1.61 2.25 -4.36
C HIS A 92 -1.11 2.08 -5.80
N ASN A 93 -0.49 0.94 -6.13
CA ASN A 93 -0.16 0.59 -7.53
C ASN A 93 -1.40 0.49 -8.43
N PHE A 94 -2.57 0.29 -7.83
CA PHE A 94 -3.86 0.19 -8.53
C PHE A 94 -4.71 1.46 -8.44
N GLY A 95 -4.14 2.56 -7.94
CA GLY A 95 -4.76 3.88 -8.01
C GLY A 95 -5.58 4.30 -6.80
N LEU A 96 -5.63 3.50 -5.73
CA LEU A 96 -6.15 3.94 -4.44
C LEU A 96 -5.11 4.83 -3.76
N ARG A 97 -5.46 6.06 -3.41
CA ARG A 97 -4.50 7.06 -2.90
C ARG A 97 -4.91 7.53 -1.51
N ASN A 98 -3.94 8.05 -0.77
CA ASN A 98 -4.23 8.71 0.50
C ASN A 98 -5.34 9.76 0.35
N GLY A 99 -6.42 9.58 1.13
CA GLY A 99 -7.61 10.43 1.10
C GLY A 99 -8.52 10.28 -0.13
N ASN A 100 -8.16 9.43 -1.09
CA ASN A 100 -8.99 9.08 -2.26
C ASN A 100 -8.94 7.56 -2.53
N PRO A 101 -9.88 6.78 -1.97
CA PRO A 101 -11.13 7.21 -1.35
C PRO A 101 -10.95 7.83 0.05
N LYS A 102 -11.95 8.58 0.51
CA LYS A 102 -11.95 9.15 1.87
C LYS A 102 -11.83 8.02 2.89
N GLY A 103 -10.82 8.09 3.77
CA GLY A 103 -10.53 7.03 4.74
C GLY A 103 -9.31 6.17 4.38
N CYS A 104 -8.87 6.18 3.11
CA CYS A 104 -7.59 5.57 2.70
C CYS A 104 -6.41 6.28 3.37
N ASP A 105 -5.44 5.51 3.89
CA ASP A 105 -4.25 5.98 4.63
C ASP A 105 -4.54 6.93 5.77
N ASN A 106 -5.74 6.83 6.35
CA ASN A 106 -6.20 7.84 7.27
C ASN A 106 -5.55 7.70 8.65
N PHE A 107 -4.49 8.47 8.88
CA PHE A 107 -3.80 8.53 10.17
C PHE A 107 -4.73 8.99 11.31
N PHE A 108 -5.76 9.77 10.99
CA PHE A 108 -6.76 10.24 11.95
C PHE A 108 -7.88 9.23 12.22
N ALA A 109 -7.87 8.06 11.59
CA ALA A 109 -8.83 6.99 11.85
C ALA A 109 -8.25 5.81 12.65
N LYS A 110 -7.04 5.95 13.23
CA LYS A 110 -6.34 4.84 13.92
C LYS A 110 -6.91 4.52 15.30
N TYR A 111 -7.42 5.51 16.02
CA TYR A 111 -7.73 5.38 17.44
C TYR A 111 -9.12 5.90 17.80
N PRO A 112 -9.82 5.27 18.78
CA PRO A 112 -11.19 5.63 19.15
C PRO A 112 -11.41 7.08 19.62
N TRP A 113 -10.37 7.79 20.07
CA TRP A 113 -10.49 9.20 20.45
C TRP A 113 -10.42 10.16 19.25
N GLN A 114 -10.12 9.67 18.05
CA GLN A 114 -10.10 10.47 16.84
C GLN A 114 -11.48 10.41 16.17
N ILE A 115 -12.04 11.56 15.80
CA ILE A 115 -13.40 11.61 15.21
C ILE A 115 -13.49 10.77 13.92
N GLN A 116 -12.42 10.79 13.11
CA GLN A 116 -12.39 10.07 11.84
C GLN A 116 -12.35 8.54 12.02
N PHE A 117 -11.97 8.03 13.20
CA PHE A 117 -12.11 6.60 13.54
C PHE A 117 -13.57 6.16 13.45
N TRP A 118 -14.49 6.97 13.96
CA TRP A 118 -15.91 6.65 13.92
C TRP A 118 -16.53 6.92 12.55
N MET A 119 -16.06 7.96 11.85
CA MET A 119 -16.57 8.30 10.52
C MET A 119 -16.23 7.26 9.45
N TYR A 120 -15.05 6.64 9.53
CA TYR A 120 -14.56 5.65 8.57
C TYR A 120 -14.46 4.24 9.18
N ARG A 121 -15.16 3.99 10.30
CA ARG A 121 -15.20 2.65 10.91
C ARG A 121 -15.80 1.62 9.95
N THR A 122 -16.78 2.03 9.17
CA THR A 122 -17.46 1.21 8.16
C THR A 122 -16.59 0.97 6.93
N TYR A 123 -15.57 1.80 6.68
CA TYR A 123 -14.62 1.56 5.59
C TYR A 123 -13.69 0.39 5.93
N TYR A 124 -14.20 -0.83 5.71
CA TYR A 124 -13.60 -2.08 6.15
C TYR A 124 -12.67 -2.60 5.06
N SER A 125 -11.53 -1.93 4.95
CA SER A 125 -10.51 -2.17 3.93
C SER A 125 -9.12 -2.16 4.53
N ILE A 126 -8.22 -2.97 3.98
CA ILE A 126 -6.79 -2.93 4.31
C ILE A 126 -6.15 -1.56 4.03
N MET A 127 -6.75 -0.76 3.14
CA MET A 127 -6.34 0.61 2.81
C MET A 127 -6.64 1.61 3.94
N ASN A 128 -7.50 1.25 4.89
CA ASN A 128 -7.73 2.04 6.10
C ASN A 128 -6.74 1.61 7.19
N TYR A 129 -6.00 2.56 7.75
CA TYR A 129 -5.04 2.29 8.84
C TYR A 129 -5.66 1.72 10.13
N GLN A 130 -6.98 1.83 10.29
CA GLN A 130 -7.70 1.13 11.35
C GLN A 130 -7.64 -0.40 11.16
N TYR A 131 -7.58 -0.88 9.93
CA TYR A 131 -7.79 -2.27 9.56
C TYR A 131 -6.60 -2.94 8.87
N THR A 132 -5.55 -2.20 8.49
CA THR A 132 -4.36 -2.73 7.78
C THR A 132 -3.81 -4.05 8.34
N TYR A 133 -3.82 -4.26 9.67
CA TYR A 133 -3.34 -5.51 10.29
C TYR A 133 -4.45 -6.34 10.98
N TYR A 134 -5.71 -5.93 10.82
CA TYR A 134 -6.87 -6.59 11.41
C TYR A 134 -7.76 -7.26 10.35
N HIS A 135 -7.70 -6.80 9.11
CA HIS A 135 -8.48 -7.28 7.98
C HIS A 135 -7.57 -7.46 6.76
N PHE A 136 -7.69 -8.60 6.09
CA PHE A 136 -6.89 -8.95 4.92
C PHE A 136 -7.80 -8.99 3.69
N ASP A 137 -8.35 -7.85 3.32
CA ASP A 137 -9.11 -7.69 2.08
C ASP A 137 -9.24 -6.21 1.71
N TYR A 138 -9.60 -5.94 0.46
CA TYR A 138 -10.12 -4.64 0.05
C TYR A 138 -11.61 -4.58 0.36
N SER A 139 -12.15 -3.37 0.55
CA SER A 139 -13.60 -3.23 0.77
C SER A 139 -14.39 -3.50 -0.51
N ASP A 140 -15.55 -4.14 -0.36
CA ASP A 140 -16.58 -4.35 -1.39
C ASP A 140 -17.73 -3.32 -1.29
N GLY A 141 -17.64 -2.33 -0.39
CA GLY A 141 -18.64 -1.30 -0.17
C GLY A 141 -19.92 -1.77 0.55
N SER A 142 -19.95 -3.00 1.10
CA SER A 142 -21.15 -3.57 1.71
C SER A 142 -21.40 -3.17 3.18
N HIS A 143 -20.44 -2.53 3.85
CA HIS A 143 -20.46 -2.28 5.30
C HIS A 143 -21.09 -0.94 5.71
N GLY A 144 -21.81 -0.29 4.79
CA GLY A 144 -22.68 0.85 5.07
C GLY A 144 -22.08 2.22 4.75
N TRP A 145 -22.50 3.23 5.50
CA TRP A 145 -22.15 4.63 5.19
C TRP A 145 -20.64 4.88 5.24
N ASN A 146 -20.06 5.50 4.21
CA ASN A 146 -18.61 5.71 4.01
C ASN A 146 -17.77 4.44 3.78
N ASP A 147 -18.39 3.28 3.55
CA ASP A 147 -17.65 2.13 3.03
C ASP A 147 -17.47 2.27 1.52
N PHE A 148 -16.25 2.54 1.09
CA PHE A 148 -15.93 2.68 -0.33
C PHE A 148 -15.57 1.32 -0.91
N ASP A 149 -16.17 0.97 -2.04
CA ASP A 149 -15.88 -0.26 -2.79
C ASP A 149 -14.55 -0.13 -3.53
N ASP A 150 -13.48 -0.55 -2.87
CA ASP A 150 -12.12 -0.59 -3.40
C ASP A 150 -12.00 -1.61 -4.54
N TRP A 151 -12.63 -2.78 -4.39
CA TRP A 151 -12.58 -3.84 -5.39
C TRP A 151 -13.09 -3.38 -6.75
N SER A 152 -14.21 -2.64 -6.77
CA SER A 152 -14.76 -2.08 -8.00
C SER A 152 -14.00 -0.85 -8.52
N ALA A 153 -13.20 -0.19 -7.68
CA ALA A 153 -12.48 1.04 -8.03
C ALA A 153 -11.02 0.80 -8.48
N ILE A 154 -10.44 -0.33 -8.12
CA ILE A 154 -9.06 -0.71 -8.47
C ILE A 154 -8.86 -0.71 -9.98
N ASP A 155 -7.80 -0.05 -10.42
CA ASP A 155 -7.37 0.01 -11.80
C ASP A 155 -6.08 -0.79 -11.99
N LEU A 156 -6.22 -1.99 -12.54
CA LEU A 156 -5.09 -2.89 -12.79
C LEU A 156 -4.15 -2.40 -13.89
N SER A 157 -4.48 -1.37 -14.68
CA SER A 157 -3.55 -0.75 -15.64
C SER A 157 -2.99 0.58 -15.16
N TYR A 158 -3.27 0.95 -13.91
CA TYR A 158 -2.86 2.24 -13.35
C TYR A 158 -1.34 2.50 -13.41
N PHE A 159 -0.54 1.44 -13.31
CA PHE A 159 0.92 1.49 -13.43
C PHE A 159 1.45 1.65 -14.87
N GLU A 160 0.60 1.46 -15.88
CA GLU A 160 0.91 1.69 -17.30
C GLU A 160 0.62 3.13 -17.73
N LYS A 161 -0.19 3.84 -16.94
CA LYS A 161 -0.53 5.23 -17.24
C LYS A 161 0.73 6.10 -17.20
N PRO A 162 0.87 7.04 -18.16
CA PRO A 162 1.90 8.07 -18.06
C PRO A 162 1.66 8.90 -16.80
N GLU A 163 2.75 9.36 -16.21
CA GLU A 163 2.75 10.18 -14.99
C GLU A 163 2.09 11.55 -15.16
#